data_AF-A0A951KG22-F1
#
_entry.id   AF-A0A951KG22-F1
#
_cell.length_a   1.000
_cell.length_b   1.000
_cell.length_c   1.000
_cell.angle_alpha   90.00
_cell.angle_beta   90.00
_cell.angle_gamma   90.00
#
_symmetry.space_group_name_H-M   'P 1'
#
loop_
_entity.id
_entity.type
_entity.pdbx_description
1 polymer ?
#
loop_
_entity_poly.entity_id
_entity_poly.type
_entity_poly.pdbx_seq_one_letter_code
_entity_poly.pdbx_strand_id
1 'polypeptide(L)'
;MEPTSHHLNLCTFEVATHLGLHKRLGAHKEGRVLDLNFATAWYLAQTGEPDPQPLADALVPPSMMGYLRSGLRASHTAEELFLGAGPHPADWWRRTPAPRGPNNETLVYPESDVRLLGVFGRSKEVAGPAECRWEVAAVAAAGATGPDAPRPILGGYTLVIRCANRKLLGPYLITPNQIPHPSGIEWIARVNGSERATGIVGRDLKVDHTSLRPGEYTGTGPLGSVLLQPGDEIEVEADRIGVLRQRASAA
;
A
#
# COMPACT_ATOMS: atom_id res chain seq x y z
N MET A 1 -11.59 -13.93 22.32
CA MET A 1 -10.27 -13.86 21.69
C MET A 1 -10.54 -13.43 20.26
N GLU A 2 -10.37 -12.13 19.96
CA GLU A 2 -10.49 -11.69 18.56
C GLU A 2 -9.45 -12.45 17.73
N PRO A 3 -9.79 -12.95 16.54
CA PRO A 3 -8.78 -13.52 15.66
C PRO A 3 -7.77 -12.39 15.43
N THR A 4 -6.50 -12.64 15.74
CA THR A 4 -5.40 -11.73 15.41
C THR A 4 -5.47 -11.47 13.92
N SER A 5 -6.04 -10.33 13.55
CA SER A 5 -6.35 -10.07 12.16
C SER A 5 -5.06 -10.08 11.36
N HIS A 6 -4.98 -11.01 10.41
CA HIS A 6 -3.85 -11.15 9.50
C HIS A 6 -3.91 -10.04 8.46
N HIS A 7 -3.65 -8.81 8.89
CA HIS A 7 -3.74 -7.62 8.06
C HIS A 7 -2.49 -7.47 7.17
N LEU A 8 -2.70 -7.33 5.87
CA LEU A 8 -1.64 -7.13 4.87
C LEU A 8 -1.71 -5.67 4.36
N ASN A 9 -1.03 -4.78 5.05
CA ASN A 9 -1.01 -3.36 4.68
C ASN A 9 0.09 -3.14 3.62
N LEU A 10 -0.27 -3.13 2.34
CA LEU A 10 0.70 -2.97 1.26
C LEU A 10 1.25 -1.54 1.26
N CYS A 11 2.57 -1.41 1.16
CA CYS A 11 3.26 -0.12 1.15
C CYS A 11 4.31 -0.08 0.05
N THR A 12 4.69 1.14 -0.36
CA THR A 12 5.97 1.35 -1.04
C THR A 12 6.95 1.90 -0.01
N PHE A 13 8.10 1.26 0.12
CA PHE A 13 9.18 1.72 0.98
C PHE A 13 10.44 1.98 0.17
N GLU A 14 11.28 2.87 0.67
CA GLU A 14 12.58 3.17 0.09
C GLU A 14 13.69 2.72 1.05
N VAL A 15 14.67 2.02 0.50
CA VAL A 15 15.84 1.50 1.21
C VAL A 15 17.12 2.03 0.56
N ALA A 16 18.10 2.41 1.38
CA ALA A 16 19.42 2.79 0.92
C ALA A 16 20.30 1.55 0.73
N THR A 17 20.92 1.44 -0.43
CA THR A 17 21.91 0.40 -0.74
C THR A 17 23.22 1.05 -1.21
N HIS A 18 24.26 0.24 -1.37
CA HIS A 18 25.53 0.70 -1.94
C HIS A 18 25.40 1.15 -3.42
N LEU A 19 24.32 0.78 -4.11
CA LEU A 19 24.00 1.19 -5.48
C LEU A 19 23.06 2.42 -5.54
N GLY A 20 22.61 2.91 -4.39
CA GLY A 20 21.70 4.07 -4.28
C GLY A 20 20.38 3.73 -3.60
N LEU A 21 19.39 4.62 -3.77
CA LEU A 21 18.05 4.47 -3.21
C LEU A 21 17.20 3.57 -4.10
N HIS A 22 16.54 2.57 -3.50
CA HIS A 22 15.63 1.68 -4.22
C HIS A 22 14.25 1.71 -3.58
N LYS A 23 13.22 1.87 -4.42
CA LYS A 23 11.81 1.79 -4.01
C LYS A 23 11.31 0.37 -4.25
N ARG A 24 10.69 -0.20 -3.24
CA ARG A 24 10.22 -1.58 -3.24
C ARG A 24 8.82 -1.69 -2.67
N LEU A 25 8.11 -2.72 -3.11
CA LEU A 25 6.82 -3.13 -2.58
C LEU A 25 7.04 -3.93 -1.30
N GLY A 26 6.34 -3.55 -0.25
CA GLY A 26 6.35 -4.29 0.99
C GLY A 26 4.98 -4.45 1.63
N ALA A 27 4.94 -5.27 2.67
CA ALA A 27 3.82 -5.35 3.60
C ALA A 27 4.24 -4.83 4.96
N HIS A 28 3.50 -3.85 5.47
CA HIS A 28 3.69 -3.33 6.82
C HIS A 28 2.89 -4.15 7.83
N LYS A 29 3.57 -4.61 8.88
CA LYS A 29 2.96 -5.31 10.01
C LYS A 29 3.80 -5.12 11.26
N GLU A 30 3.17 -4.63 12.34
CA GLU A 30 3.77 -4.54 13.68
C GLU A 30 5.18 -3.90 13.70
N GLY A 31 5.28 -2.71 13.13
CA GLY A 31 6.53 -1.92 13.09
C GLY A 31 7.62 -2.53 12.20
N ARG A 32 7.25 -3.48 11.33
CA ARG A 32 8.15 -4.09 10.35
C ARG A 32 7.59 -3.93 8.95
N VAL A 33 8.49 -3.86 7.99
CA VAL A 33 8.19 -3.88 6.57
C VAL A 33 8.83 -5.11 5.96
N LEU A 34 8.02 -5.97 5.36
CA LEU A 34 8.48 -7.18 4.68
C LEU A 34 8.58 -6.91 3.18
N ASP A 35 9.71 -7.26 2.58
CA ASP A 35 9.90 -7.19 1.13
C ASP A 35 9.13 -8.31 0.44
N LEU A 36 8.04 -7.98 -0.25
CA LEU A 36 7.14 -9.00 -0.79
C LEU A 36 7.80 -9.84 -1.88
N ASN A 37 8.61 -9.23 -2.73
CA ASN A 37 9.27 -9.92 -3.82
C ASN A 37 10.38 -10.84 -3.31
N PHE A 38 11.29 -10.35 -2.45
CA PHE A 38 12.34 -11.20 -1.90
C PHE A 38 11.81 -12.28 -0.97
N ALA A 39 10.76 -12.00 -0.18
CA ALA A 39 10.14 -13.02 0.66
C ALA A 39 9.44 -14.11 -0.19
N THR A 40 8.90 -13.75 -1.36
CA THR A 40 8.39 -14.72 -2.34
C THR A 40 9.53 -15.57 -2.92
N ALA A 41 10.66 -14.98 -3.32
CA ALA A 41 11.81 -15.73 -3.82
C ALA A 41 12.37 -16.69 -2.75
N TRP A 42 12.48 -16.21 -1.51
CA TRP A 42 12.87 -17.05 -0.38
C TRP A 42 11.91 -18.24 -0.20
N TYR A 43 10.60 -17.99 -0.21
CA TYR A 43 9.59 -19.04 -0.11
C TYR A 43 9.73 -20.10 -1.21
N LEU A 44 9.84 -19.66 -2.47
CA LEU A 44 9.95 -20.54 -3.63
C LEU A 44 11.21 -21.43 -3.54
N ALA A 45 12.34 -20.87 -3.12
CA ALA A 45 13.57 -21.62 -2.91
C ALA A 45 13.39 -22.75 -1.89
N GLN A 46 12.64 -22.51 -0.81
CA GLN A 46 12.37 -23.51 0.23
C GLN A 46 11.45 -24.64 -0.25
N THR A 47 10.65 -24.38 -1.29
CA THR A 47 9.80 -25.38 -1.94
C THR A 47 10.50 -26.13 -3.07
N GLY A 48 11.78 -25.85 -3.32
CA GLY A 48 12.59 -26.52 -4.35
C GLY A 48 12.44 -25.94 -5.76
N GLU A 49 11.93 -24.70 -5.89
CA GLU A 49 11.91 -24.00 -7.17
C GLU A 49 13.35 -23.79 -7.68
N PRO A 50 13.71 -24.28 -8.88
CA PRO A 50 15.07 -24.16 -9.41
C PRO A 50 15.50 -22.72 -9.70
N ASP A 51 14.59 -21.83 -10.07
CA ASP A 51 14.90 -20.43 -10.39
C ASP A 51 13.94 -19.47 -9.66
N PRO A 52 14.11 -19.29 -8.33
CA PRO A 52 13.10 -18.67 -7.48
C PRO A 52 12.92 -17.17 -7.70
N GLN A 53 14.00 -16.44 -8.06
CA GLN A 53 13.92 -14.98 -8.21
C GLN A 53 13.14 -14.58 -9.48
N PRO A 54 13.39 -15.15 -10.68
CA PRO A 54 12.59 -14.84 -11.86
C PRO A 54 11.11 -15.20 -11.70
N LEU A 55 10.80 -16.31 -11.01
CA LEU A 55 9.41 -16.65 -10.71
C LEU A 55 8.78 -15.65 -9.71
N ALA A 56 9.52 -15.22 -8.68
CA ALA A 56 9.06 -14.17 -7.77
C ALA A 56 8.81 -12.84 -8.48
N ASP A 57 9.67 -12.45 -9.44
CA ASP A 57 9.51 -11.23 -10.24
C ASP A 57 8.24 -11.26 -11.10
N ALA A 58 7.84 -12.46 -11.55
CA ALA A 58 6.59 -12.65 -12.30
C ALA A 58 5.35 -12.66 -11.40
N LEU A 59 5.42 -13.36 -10.26
CA LEU A 59 4.30 -13.53 -9.33
C LEU A 59 4.03 -12.26 -8.52
N VAL A 60 5.06 -11.72 -7.89
CA VAL A 60 5.00 -10.56 -6.99
C VAL A 60 6.11 -9.58 -7.37
N PRO A 61 5.90 -8.77 -8.43
CA PRO A 61 6.88 -7.80 -8.87
C PRO A 61 7.29 -6.85 -7.73
N PRO A 62 8.54 -6.38 -7.69
CA PRO A 62 9.06 -5.57 -6.58
C PRO A 62 8.48 -4.13 -6.54
N SER A 63 7.59 -3.76 -7.44
CA SER A 63 6.96 -2.43 -7.47
C SER A 63 5.45 -2.54 -7.32
N MET A 64 4.85 -1.59 -6.60
CA MET A 64 3.39 -1.50 -6.44
C MET A 64 2.64 -1.51 -7.79
N MET A 65 3.18 -0.82 -8.79
CA MET A 65 2.57 -0.82 -10.12
C MET A 65 2.68 -2.16 -10.83
N GLY A 66 3.81 -2.86 -10.70
CA GLY A 66 3.95 -4.22 -11.21
C GLY A 66 2.95 -5.15 -10.53
N TYR A 67 2.84 -5.09 -9.21
CA TYR A 67 1.88 -5.86 -8.43
C TYR A 67 0.42 -5.62 -8.87
N LEU A 68 -0.01 -4.36 -9.00
CA LEU A 68 -1.36 -4.05 -9.49
C LEU A 68 -1.59 -4.55 -10.92
N ARG A 69 -0.55 -4.58 -11.76
CA ARG A 69 -0.63 -5.14 -13.13
C ARG A 69 -0.63 -6.67 -13.15
N SER A 70 -0.05 -7.34 -12.16
CA SER A 70 -0.10 -8.79 -12.00
C SER A 70 -1.44 -9.28 -11.41
N GLY A 71 -2.20 -8.39 -10.76
CA GLY A 71 -3.59 -8.66 -10.40
C GLY A 71 -3.78 -9.71 -9.31
N LEU A 72 -4.86 -10.51 -9.40
CA LEU A 72 -5.20 -11.54 -8.40
C LEU A 72 -4.08 -12.51 -8.10
N ARG A 73 -3.23 -12.83 -9.10
CA ARG A 73 -2.11 -13.76 -8.91
C ARG A 73 -1.13 -13.23 -7.87
N ALA A 74 -0.77 -11.96 -7.96
CA ALA A 74 0.13 -11.33 -7.01
C ALA A 74 -0.50 -11.22 -5.61
N SER A 75 -1.79 -10.87 -5.54
CA SER A 75 -2.51 -10.82 -4.27
C SER A 75 -2.58 -12.19 -3.59
N HIS A 76 -2.88 -13.25 -4.34
CA HIS A 76 -2.95 -14.59 -3.78
C HIS A 76 -1.59 -15.07 -3.28
N THR A 77 -0.52 -14.91 -4.07
CA THR A 77 0.83 -15.29 -3.65
C THR A 77 1.29 -14.50 -2.42
N ALA A 78 1.00 -13.18 -2.37
CA ALA A 78 1.26 -12.40 -1.19
C ALA A 78 0.47 -12.97 0.00
N GLU A 79 -0.86 -13.10 -0.09
CA GLU A 79 -1.65 -13.64 1.00
C GLU A 79 -1.21 -15.04 1.46
N GLU A 80 -0.93 -15.99 0.57
CA GLU A 80 -0.42 -17.33 0.91
C GLU A 80 0.85 -17.28 1.76
N LEU A 81 1.78 -16.36 1.42
CA LEU A 81 3.02 -16.14 2.16
C LEU A 81 2.79 -15.63 3.59
N PHE A 82 1.73 -14.85 3.83
CA PHE A 82 1.45 -14.20 5.13
C PHE A 82 0.39 -14.92 5.97
N LEU A 83 -0.50 -15.69 5.36
CA LEU A 83 -1.58 -16.41 6.03
C LEU A 83 -1.17 -17.81 6.48
N GLY A 84 0.09 -18.21 6.25
CA GLY A 84 0.63 -19.47 6.78
C GLY A 84 0.24 -20.71 5.97
N ALA A 85 -0.11 -20.56 4.70
CA ALA A 85 -0.30 -21.68 3.78
C ALA A 85 1.03 -22.29 3.29
N GLY A 86 2.16 -21.76 3.78
CA GLY A 86 3.50 -22.13 3.38
C GLY A 86 4.20 -23.21 4.20
N PRO A 87 5.44 -23.62 3.85
CA PRO A 87 6.25 -24.56 4.62
C PRO A 87 6.76 -23.97 5.94
N HIS A 88 6.41 -22.71 6.24
CA HIS A 88 6.85 -21.98 7.42
C HIS A 88 5.64 -21.44 8.20
N PRO A 89 5.75 -21.31 9.53
CA PRO A 89 4.69 -20.74 10.34
C PRO A 89 4.41 -19.27 9.94
N ALA A 90 3.16 -18.83 10.13
CA ALA A 90 2.67 -17.51 9.71
C ALA A 90 3.41 -16.31 10.34
N ASP A 91 4.26 -16.56 11.33
CA ASP A 91 5.05 -15.58 12.08
C ASP A 91 6.57 -15.69 11.81
N TRP A 92 7.00 -16.35 10.74
CA TRP A 92 8.42 -16.51 10.37
C TRP A 92 9.22 -15.20 10.37
N TRP A 93 8.55 -14.08 10.08
CA TRP A 93 9.10 -12.72 10.05
C TRP A 93 9.45 -12.15 11.43
N ARG A 94 9.00 -12.80 12.52
CA ARG A 94 9.37 -12.47 13.90
C ARG A 94 10.67 -13.14 14.35
N ARG A 95 11.19 -14.11 13.58
CA ARG A 95 12.41 -14.83 13.94
C ARG A 95 13.58 -13.85 14.09
N THR A 96 14.49 -14.16 15.02
CA THR A 96 15.68 -13.35 15.28
C THR A 96 16.93 -14.25 15.21
N PRO A 97 17.84 -14.04 14.23
CA PRO A 97 17.68 -13.13 13.09
C PRO A 97 16.55 -13.58 12.15
N ALA A 98 15.95 -12.63 11.44
CA ALA A 98 14.99 -12.95 10.39
C ALA A 98 15.70 -13.70 9.24
N PRO A 99 15.00 -14.57 8.49
CA PRO A 99 15.59 -15.23 7.33
C PRO A 99 16.12 -14.24 6.30
N ARG A 100 17.11 -14.70 5.53
CA ARG A 100 17.69 -13.98 4.39
C ARG A 100 17.20 -14.63 3.09
N GLY A 101 17.08 -13.83 2.04
CA GLY A 101 16.72 -14.34 0.70
C GLY A 101 17.83 -15.20 0.08
N PRO A 102 17.55 -15.85 -1.07
CA PRO A 102 18.50 -16.74 -1.74
C PRO A 102 19.84 -16.10 -2.11
N ASN A 103 19.87 -14.78 -2.37
CA ASN A 103 21.09 -14.01 -2.63
C ASN A 103 21.49 -13.13 -1.44
N ASN A 104 21.16 -13.57 -0.23
CA ASN A 104 21.40 -12.87 1.03
C ASN A 104 20.66 -11.52 1.13
N GLU A 105 19.48 -11.39 0.53
CA GLU A 105 18.65 -10.20 0.62
C GLU A 105 18.03 -10.03 2.01
N THR A 106 17.79 -8.77 2.40
CA THR A 106 17.02 -8.46 3.61
C THR A 106 15.53 -8.63 3.31
N LEU A 107 14.88 -9.56 4.00
CA LEU A 107 13.45 -9.85 3.84
C LEU A 107 12.57 -9.00 4.74
N VAL A 108 13.07 -8.64 5.93
CA VAL A 108 12.32 -7.95 6.98
C VAL A 108 13.14 -6.76 7.46
N TYR A 109 12.55 -5.58 7.40
CA TYR A 109 13.13 -4.33 7.87
C TYR A 109 12.36 -3.85 9.11
N PRO A 110 13.04 -3.34 10.15
CA PRO A 110 12.40 -2.42 11.08
C PRO A 110 11.86 -1.22 10.31
N GLU A 111 10.66 -0.74 10.65
CA GLU A 111 10.07 0.43 10.01
C GLU A 111 10.98 1.67 10.16
N SER A 112 11.73 1.77 11.26
CA SER A 112 12.70 2.84 11.51
C SER A 112 13.83 2.91 10.48
N ASP A 113 14.11 1.80 9.80
CA ASP A 113 15.29 1.66 8.93
C ASP A 113 14.92 1.92 7.46
N VAL A 114 13.65 2.18 7.17
CA VAL A 114 13.13 2.44 5.83
C VAL A 114 12.31 3.71 5.78
N ARG A 115 12.22 4.31 4.59
CA ARG A 115 11.33 5.45 4.37
C ARG A 115 10.02 4.95 3.76
N LEU A 116 8.93 4.98 4.54
CA LEU A 116 7.59 4.72 4.01
C LEU A 116 7.12 5.87 3.10
N LEU A 117 6.82 5.52 1.85
CA LEU A 117 6.31 6.44 0.83
C LEU A 117 4.80 6.29 0.67
N GLY A 118 4.17 7.15 -0.14
CA GLY A 118 2.83 6.88 -0.63
C GLY A 118 2.80 5.61 -1.50
N VAL A 119 1.62 5.06 -1.77
CA VAL A 119 1.38 3.82 -2.55
C VAL A 119 2.19 3.78 -3.85
N PHE A 120 2.32 4.92 -4.55
CA PHE A 120 3.10 5.04 -5.80
C PHE A 120 4.44 5.78 -5.65
N GLY A 121 5.02 5.79 -4.45
CA GLY A 121 6.38 6.31 -4.23
C GLY A 121 6.52 7.83 -4.39
N ARG A 122 5.42 8.59 -4.28
CA ARG A 122 5.41 10.05 -4.40
C ARG A 122 5.85 10.73 -3.11
N SER A 123 6.47 11.91 -3.25
CA SER A 123 6.86 12.76 -2.11
C SER A 123 5.62 13.23 -1.33
N LYS A 124 5.80 13.38 -0.02
CA LYS A 124 4.80 13.92 0.94
C LYS A 124 4.85 15.44 1.06
N GLU A 125 5.61 16.11 0.21
CA GLU A 125 5.71 17.58 0.16
C GLU A 125 4.91 18.13 -1.03
N VAL A 126 4.46 19.38 -0.95
CA VAL A 126 3.79 20.14 -2.02
C VAL A 126 4.15 21.62 -1.85
N ALA A 127 4.36 22.35 -2.95
CA ALA A 127 4.59 23.79 -2.84
C ALA A 127 3.32 24.49 -2.34
N GLY A 128 3.46 25.33 -1.31
CA GLY A 128 2.39 26.14 -0.74
C GLY A 128 2.38 27.58 -1.28
N PRO A 129 1.27 28.32 -1.09
CA PRO A 129 0.01 27.85 -0.52
C PRO A 129 -0.73 26.90 -1.47
N ALA A 130 -1.41 25.88 -0.91
CA ALA A 130 -2.09 24.86 -1.70
C ALA A 130 -3.45 24.48 -1.13
N GLU A 131 -4.50 24.54 -1.96
CA GLU A 131 -5.80 23.96 -1.61
C GLU A 131 -5.68 22.44 -1.66
N CYS A 132 -5.94 21.81 -0.51
CA CYS A 132 -5.86 20.39 -0.30
C CYS A 132 -7.25 19.81 -0.02
N ARG A 133 -7.54 18.65 -0.60
CA ARG A 133 -8.79 17.89 -0.43
C ARG A 133 -8.45 16.44 -0.16
N TRP A 134 -9.25 15.74 0.63
CA TRP A 134 -9.02 14.32 0.93
C TRP A 134 -10.23 13.45 0.61
N GLU A 135 -9.96 12.19 0.26
CA GLU A 135 -10.95 11.19 -0.10
C GLU A 135 -10.44 9.78 0.24
N VAL A 136 -11.35 8.82 0.34
CA VAL A 136 -11.01 7.39 0.30
C VAL A 136 -11.18 6.89 -1.13
N ALA A 137 -10.29 6.03 -1.58
CA ALA A 137 -10.25 5.55 -2.96
C ALA A 137 -10.19 4.03 -3.06
N ALA A 138 -10.92 3.48 -4.04
CA ALA A 138 -10.79 2.12 -4.53
C ALA A 138 -9.83 2.09 -5.72
N VAL A 139 -8.70 1.41 -5.58
CA VAL A 139 -7.64 1.34 -6.60
C VAL A 139 -7.85 0.10 -7.48
N ALA A 140 -7.71 0.28 -8.79
CA ALA A 140 -7.84 -0.80 -9.78
C ALA A 140 -6.57 -1.65 -9.87
N ALA A 141 -6.76 -2.96 -10.03
CA ALA A 141 -5.73 -3.92 -10.41
C ALA A 141 -6.18 -4.70 -11.66
N ALA A 142 -5.25 -5.38 -12.31
CA ALA A 142 -5.55 -6.24 -13.45
C ALA A 142 -6.37 -7.46 -13.01
N GLY A 143 -7.36 -7.87 -13.81
CA GLY A 143 -8.04 -9.16 -13.61
C GLY A 143 -7.40 -10.30 -14.43
N ALA A 144 -8.12 -11.40 -14.62
CA ALA A 144 -7.68 -12.56 -15.40
C ALA A 144 -7.67 -12.35 -16.93
N THR A 145 -6.66 -12.88 -17.64
CA THR A 145 -6.51 -12.77 -19.11
C THR A 145 -7.34 -13.80 -19.90
N GLY A 146 -7.99 -13.39 -21.00
CA GLY A 146 -8.73 -14.23 -21.96
C GLY A 146 -9.20 -13.40 -23.18
N PRO A 147 -9.83 -13.97 -24.23
CA PRO A 147 -10.40 -13.19 -25.34
C PRO A 147 -11.51 -12.22 -24.89
N ASP A 148 -12.13 -12.51 -23.74
CA ASP A 148 -12.98 -11.64 -22.92
C ASP A 148 -12.17 -11.02 -21.75
N ALA A 149 -10.95 -10.53 -22.05
CA ALA A 149 -9.92 -10.12 -21.10
C ALA A 149 -10.38 -9.05 -20.09
N PRO A 150 -9.67 -8.93 -18.95
CA PRO A 150 -10.29 -8.63 -17.68
C PRO A 150 -10.76 -7.19 -17.58
N ARG A 151 -12.01 -7.07 -17.17
CA ARG A 151 -12.48 -5.93 -16.42
C ARG A 151 -11.52 -5.69 -15.23
N PRO A 152 -10.97 -4.47 -15.03
CA PRO A 152 -10.18 -4.17 -13.84
C PRO A 152 -10.92 -4.62 -12.58
N ILE A 153 -10.19 -5.17 -11.63
CA ILE A 153 -10.74 -5.61 -10.34
C ILE A 153 -10.37 -4.62 -9.25
N LEU A 154 -10.98 -4.77 -8.09
CA LEU A 154 -10.57 -4.05 -6.89
C LEU A 154 -9.23 -4.58 -6.38
N GLY A 155 -8.19 -3.75 -6.47
CA GLY A 155 -6.86 -4.04 -5.92
C GLY A 155 -6.74 -3.70 -4.43
N GLY A 156 -7.54 -2.73 -3.94
CA GLY A 156 -7.56 -2.35 -2.54
C GLY A 156 -8.09 -0.94 -2.30
N TYR A 157 -8.07 -0.52 -1.04
CA TYR A 157 -8.49 0.80 -0.59
C TYR A 157 -7.34 1.62 -0.02
N THR A 158 -7.37 2.93 -0.20
CA THR A 158 -6.33 3.84 0.31
C THR A 158 -6.90 5.24 0.57
N LEU A 159 -6.23 6.06 1.38
CA LEU A 159 -6.52 7.49 1.45
C LEU A 159 -5.84 8.23 0.30
N VAL A 160 -6.46 9.32 -0.12
CA VAL A 160 -5.88 10.24 -1.09
C VAL A 160 -5.94 11.64 -0.52
N ILE A 161 -4.80 12.35 -0.56
CA ILE A 161 -4.74 13.80 -0.38
C ILE A 161 -4.37 14.40 -1.73
N ARG A 162 -5.22 15.29 -2.23
CA ARG A 162 -4.99 16.05 -3.45
C ARG A 162 -4.73 17.50 -3.08
N CYS A 163 -3.55 18.00 -3.38
CA CYS A 163 -3.18 19.39 -3.19
C CYS A 163 -2.79 20.00 -4.53
N ALA A 164 -3.47 21.07 -4.94
CA ALA A 164 -3.31 21.66 -6.28
C ALA A 164 -3.39 20.58 -7.39
N ASN A 165 -2.37 20.44 -8.23
CA ASN A 165 -2.29 19.44 -9.30
C ASN A 165 -1.63 18.11 -8.88
N ARG A 166 -1.30 17.94 -7.59
CA ARG A 166 -0.63 16.74 -7.07
C ARG A 166 -1.60 15.87 -6.28
N LYS A 167 -1.39 14.56 -6.37
CA LYS A 167 -2.07 13.54 -5.58
C LYS A 167 -1.05 12.70 -4.82
N LEU A 168 -1.31 12.48 -3.54
CA LEU A 168 -0.62 11.54 -2.69
C LEU A 168 -1.63 10.47 -2.27
N LEU A 169 -1.31 9.20 -2.53
CA LEU A 169 -2.10 8.05 -2.11
C LEU A 169 -1.32 7.32 -1.02
N GLY A 170 -1.97 6.88 0.05
CA GLY A 170 -1.30 6.20 1.16
C GLY A 170 -2.05 6.26 2.49
N PRO A 171 -1.40 5.94 3.61
CA PRO A 171 -0.03 5.41 3.67
C PRO A 171 0.08 4.00 3.08
N TYR A 172 -1.03 3.25 3.11
CA TYR A 172 -1.12 1.87 2.66
C TYR A 172 -2.15 1.69 1.55
N LEU A 173 -2.00 0.62 0.78
CA LEU A 173 -3.07 0.01 0.02
C LEU A 173 -3.56 -1.21 0.81
N ILE A 174 -4.78 -1.14 1.31
CA ILE A 174 -5.39 -2.20 2.13
C ILE A 174 -6.13 -3.17 1.23
N THR A 175 -5.90 -4.47 1.41
CA THR A 175 -6.53 -5.48 0.55
C THR A 175 -8.04 -5.57 0.81
N PRO A 176 -8.85 -5.92 -0.21
CA PRO A 176 -10.32 -5.83 -0.10
C PRO A 176 -10.96 -6.72 0.97
N ASN A 177 -10.36 -7.88 1.27
CA ASN A 177 -10.79 -8.77 2.34
C ASN A 177 -10.75 -8.13 3.73
N GLN A 178 -9.89 -7.13 3.95
CA GLN A 178 -9.78 -6.40 5.23
C GLN A 178 -10.85 -5.31 5.37
N ILE A 179 -11.39 -4.80 4.25
CA ILE A 179 -12.41 -3.75 4.23
C ILE A 179 -13.55 -4.21 3.29
N PRO A 180 -14.46 -5.08 3.76
CA PRO A 180 -15.57 -5.54 2.94
C PRO A 180 -16.53 -4.42 2.53
N HIS A 181 -16.73 -3.47 3.45
CA HIS A 181 -17.55 -2.28 3.27
C HIS A 181 -16.73 -1.04 3.61
N PRO A 182 -16.30 -0.25 2.61
CA PRO A 182 -15.65 1.03 2.86
C PRO A 182 -16.64 2.08 3.36
N SER A 183 -17.95 1.91 3.12
CA SER A 183 -18.95 2.68 3.87
C SER A 183 -18.82 2.38 5.38
N GLY A 184 -18.92 3.42 6.21
CA GLY A 184 -18.71 3.29 7.64
C GLY A 184 -17.26 3.47 8.11
N ILE A 185 -16.28 3.67 7.22
CA ILE A 185 -14.93 4.08 7.63
C ILE A 185 -15.01 5.46 8.27
N GLU A 186 -14.67 5.55 9.56
CA GLU A 186 -14.52 6.81 10.27
C GLU A 186 -13.20 7.48 9.87
N TRP A 187 -13.19 8.80 9.82
CA TRP A 187 -12.01 9.58 9.49
C TRP A 187 -11.95 10.89 10.26
N ILE A 188 -10.73 11.36 10.49
CA ILE A 188 -10.42 12.64 11.14
C ILE A 188 -9.27 13.32 10.40
N ALA A 189 -9.43 14.62 10.16
CA ALA A 189 -8.44 15.48 9.53
C ALA A 189 -7.92 16.51 10.54
N ARG A 190 -6.60 16.63 10.65
CA ARG A 190 -5.90 17.56 11.56
C ARG A 190 -4.90 18.40 10.78
N VAL A 191 -4.83 19.70 11.05
CA VAL A 191 -3.76 20.56 10.53
C VAL A 191 -2.89 20.99 11.70
N ASN A 192 -1.59 20.70 11.61
CA ASN A 192 -0.61 20.97 12.66
C ASN A 192 -1.08 20.42 14.03
N GLY A 193 -1.63 19.20 14.03
CA GLY A 193 -2.16 18.52 15.22
C GLY A 193 -3.55 18.99 15.69
N SER A 194 -4.08 20.11 15.17
CA SER A 194 -5.41 20.60 15.53
C SER A 194 -6.49 19.99 14.64
N GLU A 195 -7.51 19.38 15.23
CA GLU A 195 -8.67 18.85 14.50
C GLU A 195 -9.34 19.92 13.65
N ARG A 196 -9.67 19.56 12.41
CA ARG A 196 -10.35 20.42 11.44
C ARG A 196 -11.71 19.87 11.03
N ALA A 197 -11.79 18.56 10.83
CA ALA A 197 -13.01 17.90 10.42
C ALA A 197 -12.94 16.41 10.79
N THR A 198 -14.11 15.83 10.99
CA THR A 198 -14.30 14.40 11.21
C THR A 198 -15.53 13.95 10.44
N GLY A 199 -15.65 12.66 10.16
CA GLY A 199 -16.83 12.11 9.53
C GLY A 199 -16.72 10.61 9.26
N ILE A 200 -17.65 10.14 8.45
CA ILE A 200 -17.77 8.74 8.07
C ILE A 200 -17.88 8.68 6.54
N VAL A 201 -17.26 7.68 5.91
CA VAL A 201 -17.47 7.40 4.49
C VAL A 201 -18.92 6.93 4.30
N GLY A 202 -19.72 7.76 3.64
CA GLY A 202 -21.17 7.53 3.49
C GLY A 202 -21.58 6.64 2.31
N ARG A 203 -20.64 6.10 1.54
CA ARG A 203 -20.93 5.30 0.35
C ARG A 203 -19.94 4.19 0.15
N ASP A 204 -20.40 3.08 -0.42
CA ASP A 204 -19.50 2.07 -0.94
C ASP A 204 -18.79 2.54 -2.20
N LEU A 205 -17.53 2.15 -2.33
CA LEU A 205 -16.69 2.40 -3.48
C LEU A 205 -16.64 1.17 -4.36
N LYS A 206 -16.79 1.37 -5.67
CA LYS A 206 -16.68 0.33 -6.68
C LYS A 206 -15.62 0.75 -7.70
N VAL A 207 -14.83 -0.20 -8.16
CA VAL A 207 -13.96 0.00 -9.31
C VAL A 207 -14.82 -0.06 -10.57
N ASP A 208 -14.70 0.95 -11.43
CA ASP A 208 -15.29 0.87 -12.76
C ASP A 208 -14.53 -0.19 -13.56
N HIS A 209 -15.23 -1.30 -13.74
CA HIS A 209 -14.84 -2.51 -14.45
C HIS A 209 -14.66 -2.33 -15.96
N THR A 210 -14.83 -1.13 -16.52
CA THR A 210 -14.77 -0.92 -17.98
C THR A 210 -13.69 0.06 -18.44
N SER A 211 -13.30 1.00 -17.58
CA SER A 211 -12.46 2.13 -17.99
C SER A 211 -11.13 2.23 -17.25
N LEU A 212 -11.06 1.73 -16.01
CA LEU A 212 -9.89 1.92 -15.17
C LEU A 212 -8.73 1.01 -15.55
N ARG A 213 -7.54 1.58 -15.62
CA ARG A 213 -6.30 0.84 -15.77
C ARG A 213 -5.72 0.51 -14.39
N PRO A 214 -4.90 -0.55 -14.27
CA PRO A 214 -4.19 -0.82 -13.02
C PRO A 214 -3.47 0.42 -12.49
N GLY A 215 -3.68 0.74 -11.21
CA GLY A 215 -3.15 1.93 -10.54
C GLY A 215 -4.02 3.19 -10.63
N GLU A 216 -5.05 3.20 -11.48
CA GLU A 216 -6.10 4.21 -11.44
C GLU A 216 -7.11 3.90 -10.34
N TYR A 217 -7.96 4.87 -9.99
CA TYR A 217 -8.86 4.72 -8.85
C TYR A 217 -10.17 5.48 -9.01
N THR A 218 -11.20 5.01 -8.31
CA THR A 218 -12.45 5.74 -8.06
C THR A 218 -12.47 6.21 -6.60
N GLY A 219 -12.68 7.51 -6.39
CA GLY A 219 -12.73 8.11 -5.05
C GLY A 219 -14.15 8.30 -4.53
N THR A 220 -14.29 8.57 -3.23
CA THR A 220 -15.54 9.04 -2.62
C THR A 220 -15.97 10.41 -3.13
N GLY A 221 -15.05 11.15 -3.76
CA GLY A 221 -15.09 12.61 -3.82
C GLY A 221 -14.55 13.22 -2.51
N PRO A 222 -14.30 14.55 -2.50
CA PRO A 222 -13.76 15.23 -1.34
C PRO A 222 -14.64 15.04 -0.10
N LEU A 223 -14.07 14.45 0.94
CA LEU A 223 -14.66 14.35 2.28
C LEU A 223 -14.45 15.64 3.08
N GLY A 224 -13.44 16.42 2.70
CA GLY A 224 -13.20 17.76 3.20
C GLY A 224 -12.07 18.46 2.45
N SER A 225 -11.80 19.69 2.84
CA SER A 225 -10.80 20.55 2.20
C SER A 225 -10.18 21.54 3.17
N VAL A 226 -8.94 21.96 2.90
CA VAL A 226 -8.23 23.00 3.64
C VAL A 226 -7.23 23.72 2.74
N LEU A 227 -6.98 25.01 2.99
CA LEU A 227 -5.87 25.74 2.38
C LEU A 227 -4.64 25.64 3.29
N LEU A 228 -3.57 24.99 2.82
CA LEU A 228 -2.30 24.91 3.55
C LEU A 228 -1.40 26.09 3.19
N GLN A 229 -0.83 26.73 4.20
CA GLN A 229 0.27 27.68 4.06
C GLN A 229 1.62 26.95 4.08
N PRO A 230 2.70 27.54 3.52
CA PRO A 230 4.04 26.99 3.69
C PRO A 230 4.37 26.73 5.16
N GLY A 231 4.82 25.51 5.46
CA GLY A 231 5.07 25.03 6.82
C GLY A 231 3.94 24.19 7.42
N ASP A 232 2.71 24.31 6.91
CA ASP A 232 1.58 23.52 7.40
C ASP A 232 1.69 22.04 7.00
N GLU A 233 1.18 21.19 7.87
CA GLU A 233 1.00 19.77 7.61
C GLU A 233 -0.45 19.37 7.85
N ILE A 234 -1.06 18.73 6.84
CA ILE A 234 -2.33 18.04 6.97
C ILE A 234 -2.06 16.57 7.29
N GLU A 235 -2.77 16.07 8.29
CA GLU A 235 -2.88 14.67 8.65
C GLU A 235 -4.33 14.23 8.44
N VAL A 236 -4.53 13.18 7.66
CA VAL A 236 -5.84 12.51 7.53
C VAL A 236 -5.68 11.08 8.01
N GLU A 237 -6.41 10.75 9.06
CA GLU A 237 -6.49 9.41 9.63
C GLU A 237 -7.83 8.81 9.26
N ALA A 238 -7.83 7.59 8.74
CA ALA A 238 -9.04 6.83 8.49
C ALA A 238 -8.92 5.43 9.11
N ASP A 239 -9.96 5.03 9.82
CA ASP A 239 -10.04 3.71 10.45
C ASP A 239 -9.78 2.61 9.41
N ARG A 240 -9.04 1.57 9.83
CA ARG A 240 -8.58 0.43 9.01
C ARG A 240 -7.70 0.76 7.80
N ILE A 241 -7.50 2.03 7.42
CA ILE A 241 -6.58 2.46 6.34
C ILE A 241 -5.26 3.01 6.90
N GLY A 242 -5.32 3.80 7.96
CA GLY A 242 -4.16 4.42 8.59
C GLY A 242 -4.07 5.92 8.35
N VAL A 243 -2.87 6.47 8.56
CA VAL A 243 -2.64 7.92 8.62
C VAL A 243 -1.82 8.42 7.44
N LEU A 244 -2.41 9.28 6.62
CA LEU A 244 -1.75 9.95 5.50
C LEU A 244 -1.40 11.39 5.85
N ARG A 245 -0.11 11.74 5.71
CA ARG A 245 0.40 13.09 5.99
C ARG A 245 0.95 13.74 4.72
N GLN A 246 0.68 15.02 4.57
CA GLN A 246 1.16 15.86 3.47
C GLN A 246 1.55 17.23 4.03
N ARG A 247 2.76 17.68 3.69
CA ARG A 247 3.31 18.96 4.13
C ARG A 247 3.37 19.95 2.98
N ALA A 248 3.03 21.21 3.25
CA ALA A 248 3.27 22.33 2.35
C ALA A 248 4.67 22.89 2.61
N SER A 249 5.52 22.93 1.59
CA SER A 249 6.84 23.57 1.62
C SER A 249 6.77 24.95 0.98
N ALA A 250 7.76 25.80 1.24
CA ALA A 250 7.97 26.97 0.40
C ALA A 250 8.21 26.54 -1.06
N ALA A 251 7.73 27.34 -2.01
CA ALA A 251 7.92 27.13 -3.44
C ALA A 251 9.38 27.34 -3.87
#